data_AF-A0A8S2ZNK3-F1
#
_entry.id   AF-A0A8S2ZNK3-F1
#
_cell.length_a   1.000
_cell.length_b   1.000
_cell.length_c   1.000
_cell.angle_alpha   90.00
_cell.angle_beta   90.00
_cell.angle_gamma   90.00
#
_symmetry.space_group_name_H-M   'P 1'
#
loop_
_entity.id
_entity.type
_entity.pdbx_description
1 polymer ?
#
loop_
_entity_poly.entity_id
_entity_poly.type
_entity_poly.pdbx_seq_one_letter_code
_entity_poly.pdbx_strand_id
1 'polypeptide(L)'
;ENNQNQLDVIEEASKTPMKNVSQILMNHVSPLARERATRRIINNKDSFPRGTITKIRKEAGINLSNKYTAKKINDSELRTSIIEFLTRGDNSKVCPDKKNVKNNVATRFRLHHLSILHQRFITETGIDIHYSIFTRYVPNNIIKPRVQDWGTCLCVLCINPEMKLQKIIQLKSTI
;
A
#
# COMPACT_ATOMS: atom_id res chain seq x y z
N GLU A 1 -26.71 22.71 -49.96
CA GLU A 1 -27.00 23.08 -48.55
C GLU A 1 -26.14 22.35 -47.50
N ASN A 2 -25.14 21.53 -47.88
CA ASN A 2 -24.38 20.70 -46.93
C ASN A 2 -23.02 21.30 -46.47
N ASN A 3 -22.67 22.52 -46.89
CA ASN A 3 -21.36 23.13 -46.60
C ASN A 3 -21.36 24.14 -45.44
N GLN A 4 -22.54 24.59 -44.97
CA GLN A 4 -22.59 25.57 -43.88
C GLN A 4 -22.31 24.92 -42.51
N ASN A 5 -22.78 23.68 -42.30
CA ASN A 5 -22.59 22.95 -41.03
C ASN A 5 -21.13 22.53 -40.75
N GLN A 6 -20.22 22.51 -41.73
CA GLN A 6 -18.81 22.16 -41.47
C GLN A 6 -17.98 23.35 -40.98
N LEU A 7 -18.37 24.59 -41.31
CA LEU A 7 -17.65 25.79 -40.87
C LEU A 7 -17.95 26.12 -39.40
N ASP A 8 -19.18 25.87 -38.93
CA ASP A 8 -19.58 26.13 -37.55
C ASP A 8 -18.87 25.20 -36.53
N VAL A 9 -18.56 23.96 -36.93
CA VAL A 9 -17.82 22.99 -36.08
C VAL A 9 -16.35 23.37 -35.91
N ILE A 10 -15.74 24.03 -36.90
CA ILE A 10 -14.33 24.47 -36.82
C ILE A 10 -14.22 25.75 -35.98
N GLU A 11 -15.21 26.63 -36.01
CA GLU A 11 -15.19 27.87 -35.23
C GLU A 11 -15.37 27.62 -33.72
N GLU A 12 -16.15 26.59 -33.33
CA GLU A 12 -16.30 26.19 -31.91
C GLU A 12 -15.01 25.62 -31.31
N ALA A 13 -14.17 24.95 -32.10
CA ALA A 13 -12.88 24.42 -31.62
C ALA A 13 -11.89 25.55 -31.25
N SER A 14 -11.98 26.71 -31.92
CA SER A 14 -11.08 27.85 -31.71
C SER A 14 -11.39 28.68 -30.44
N LYS A 15 -12.60 28.54 -29.88
CA LYS A 15 -13.07 29.29 -28.70
C LYS A 15 -12.82 28.57 -27.39
N THR A 16 -12.36 27.31 -27.43
CA THR A 16 -11.98 26.62 -26.19
C THR A 16 -10.60 27.12 -25.73
N PRO A 17 -10.49 27.81 -24.58
CA PRO A 17 -9.19 28.20 -24.05
C PRO A 17 -8.36 26.93 -23.90
N MET A 18 -7.13 26.91 -24.45
CA MET A 18 -6.26 25.74 -24.42
C MET A 18 -6.27 25.17 -23.01
N LYS A 19 -6.97 24.04 -22.83
CA LYS A 19 -7.00 23.37 -21.54
C LYS A 19 -5.55 23.04 -21.23
N ASN A 20 -5.08 23.52 -20.09
CA ASN A 20 -3.71 23.32 -19.66
C ASN A 20 -3.40 21.82 -19.77
N VAL A 21 -2.25 21.45 -20.34
CA VAL A 21 -1.82 20.05 -20.54
C VAL A 21 -1.96 19.25 -19.23
N SER A 22 -1.68 19.90 -18.10
CA SER A 22 -1.89 19.33 -16.75
C SER A 22 -3.35 18.95 -16.48
N GLN A 23 -4.31 19.73 -16.96
CA GLN A 23 -5.74 19.51 -16.78
C GLN A 23 -6.25 18.35 -17.64
N ILE A 24 -5.70 18.20 -18.86
CA ILE A 24 -5.98 17.06 -19.74
C ILE A 24 -5.43 15.78 -19.09
N LEU A 25 -4.17 15.80 -18.65
CA LEU A 25 -3.55 14.65 -17.96
C LEU A 25 -4.35 14.24 -16.73
N MET A 26 -4.82 15.19 -15.91
CA MET A 26 -5.58 14.89 -14.69
C MET A 26 -6.99 14.34 -14.93
N ASN A 27 -7.54 14.47 -16.14
CA ASN A 27 -8.82 13.86 -16.53
C ASN A 27 -8.66 12.38 -16.96
N HIS A 28 -7.45 11.97 -17.34
CA HIS A 28 -7.14 10.57 -17.67
C HIS A 28 -6.65 9.77 -16.45
N VAL A 29 -6.36 10.44 -15.33
CA VAL A 29 -6.00 9.79 -14.07
C VAL A 29 -7.25 9.23 -13.40
N SER A 30 -7.17 8.00 -12.87
CA SER A 30 -8.30 7.39 -12.16
C SER A 30 -8.78 8.26 -10.99
N PRO A 31 -10.10 8.32 -10.70
CA PRO A 31 -10.63 9.14 -9.61
C PRO A 31 -9.92 8.91 -8.27
N LEU A 32 -9.60 7.64 -7.98
CA LEU A 32 -8.88 7.24 -6.78
C LEU A 32 -7.45 7.77 -6.75
N ALA A 33 -6.73 7.74 -7.87
CA ALA A 33 -5.37 8.27 -7.95
C ALA A 33 -5.37 9.81 -7.80
N ARG A 34 -6.38 10.49 -8.38
CA ARG A 34 -6.57 11.93 -8.22
C ARG A 34 -6.88 12.31 -6.76
N GLU A 35 -7.71 11.53 -6.08
CA GLU A 35 -7.98 11.72 -4.64
C GLU A 35 -6.70 11.53 -3.81
N ARG A 36 -5.93 10.47 -4.07
CA ARG A 36 -4.65 10.20 -3.37
C ARG A 36 -3.64 11.32 -3.56
N ALA A 37 -3.48 11.80 -4.79
CA ALA A 37 -2.58 12.92 -5.11
C ALA A 37 -3.01 14.19 -4.37
N THR A 38 -4.31 14.50 -4.40
CA THR A 38 -4.88 15.66 -3.68
C THR A 38 -4.64 15.54 -2.18
N ARG A 39 -4.85 14.36 -1.58
CA ARG A 39 -4.63 14.10 -0.16
C ARG A 39 -3.16 14.31 0.23
N ARG A 40 -2.22 13.82 -0.59
CA ARG A 40 -0.77 14.04 -0.36
C ARG A 40 -0.40 15.51 -0.39
N ILE A 41 -0.95 16.28 -1.33
CA ILE A 41 -0.71 17.73 -1.43
C ILE A 41 -1.25 18.45 -0.20
N ILE A 42 -2.45 18.11 0.28
CA ILE A 42 -3.04 18.71 1.49
C ILE A 42 -2.20 18.38 2.72
N ASN A 43 -1.83 17.11 2.92
CA ASN A 43 -1.09 16.66 4.10
C ASN A 43 0.34 17.24 4.16
N ASN A 44 0.91 17.59 3.01
CA ASN A 44 2.27 18.15 2.91
C ASN A 44 2.27 19.63 2.53
N LYS A 45 1.14 20.35 2.65
CA LYS A 45 1.02 21.73 2.15
C LYS A 45 2.13 22.67 2.66
N ASP A 46 2.63 22.41 3.87
CA ASP A 46 3.61 23.24 4.58
C ASP A 46 5.06 22.93 4.17
N SER A 47 5.31 21.79 3.48
CA SER A 47 6.64 21.47 2.95
C SER A 47 6.90 22.06 1.56
N PHE A 48 5.87 22.59 0.91
CA PHE A 48 6.03 23.21 -0.42
C PHE A 48 6.52 24.66 -0.32
N PRO A 49 7.35 25.12 -1.27
CA PRO A 49 7.73 26.53 -1.38
C PRO A 49 6.51 27.45 -1.48
N ARG A 50 6.64 28.68 -0.96
CA ARG A 50 5.56 29.68 -0.98
C ARG A 50 5.02 29.88 -2.40
N GLY A 51 3.70 29.85 -2.56
CA GLY A 51 3.03 30.03 -3.86
C GLY A 51 2.88 28.77 -4.71
N THR A 52 3.58 27.67 -4.39
CA THR A 52 3.46 26.39 -5.13
C THR A 52 2.03 25.85 -5.08
N ILE A 53 1.40 25.88 -3.90
CA ILE A 53 0.01 25.46 -3.72
C ILE A 53 -0.95 26.29 -4.58
N THR A 54 -0.72 27.60 -4.71
CA THR A 54 -1.53 28.48 -5.56
C THR A 54 -1.41 28.10 -7.03
N LYS A 55 -0.19 27.80 -7.51
CA LYS A 55 0.03 27.32 -8.87
C LYS A 55 -0.68 25.98 -9.11
N ILE A 56 -0.52 25.02 -8.21
CA ILE A 56 -1.20 23.72 -8.28
C ILE A 56 -2.72 23.88 -8.35
N ARG A 57 -3.32 24.76 -7.52
CA ARG A 57 -4.77 25.02 -7.59
C ARG A 57 -5.19 25.57 -8.95
N LYS A 58 -4.44 26.55 -9.48
CA LYS A 58 -4.74 27.20 -10.75
C LYS A 58 -4.61 26.24 -11.93
N GLU A 59 -3.57 25.42 -11.94
CA GLU A 59 -3.28 24.52 -13.07
C GLU A 59 -4.08 23.22 -13.03
N ALA A 60 -4.25 22.62 -11.85
CA ALA A 60 -4.96 21.35 -11.71
C ALA A 60 -6.48 21.53 -11.53
N GLY A 61 -6.96 22.76 -11.29
CA GLY A 61 -8.37 23.05 -11.02
C GLY A 61 -8.88 22.36 -9.75
N ILE A 62 -7.99 22.08 -8.78
CA ILE A 62 -8.33 21.38 -7.55
C ILE A 62 -8.65 22.42 -6.47
N ASN A 63 -9.84 22.33 -5.90
CA ASN A 63 -10.18 23.14 -4.74
C ASN A 63 -9.59 22.52 -3.45
N LEU A 64 -8.52 23.12 -2.93
CA LEU A 64 -7.87 22.70 -1.69
C LEU A 64 -8.43 23.40 -0.43
N SER A 65 -9.49 24.22 -0.56
CA SER A 65 -10.11 24.90 0.60
C SER A 65 -10.93 23.94 1.46
N ASN A 66 -11.47 22.87 0.87
CA ASN A 66 -12.17 21.84 1.63
C ASN A 66 -11.13 21.02 2.39
N LYS A 67 -11.07 21.24 3.70
CA LYS A 67 -10.40 20.30 4.61
C LYS A 67 -11.01 18.95 4.36
N TYR A 68 -10.22 18.01 3.86
CA TYR A 68 -10.65 16.64 3.71
C TYR A 68 -11.01 16.12 5.10
N THR A 69 -12.31 16.00 5.37
CA THR A 69 -12.80 15.31 6.55
C THR A 69 -12.61 13.84 6.26
N ALA A 70 -11.58 13.24 6.87
CA ALA A 70 -11.38 11.81 6.78
C ALA A 70 -12.70 11.13 7.13
N LYS A 71 -13.17 10.23 6.25
CA LYS A 71 -14.36 9.44 6.52
C LYS A 71 -14.16 8.78 7.88
N LYS A 72 -15.03 9.11 8.84
CA LYS A 72 -14.92 8.59 10.20
C LYS A 72 -15.28 7.11 10.14
N ILE A 73 -14.25 6.27 10.03
CA ILE A 73 -14.41 4.82 10.06
C ILE A 73 -14.66 4.42 11.51
N ASN A 74 -15.60 3.50 11.73
CA ASN A 74 -15.85 2.95 13.05
C ASN A 74 -14.61 2.19 13.53
N ASP A 75 -14.23 2.36 14.79
CA ASP A 75 -13.06 1.71 15.38
C ASP A 75 -13.11 0.17 15.24
N SER A 76 -14.31 -0.40 15.39
CA SER A 76 -14.54 -1.84 15.21
C SER A 76 -14.30 -2.29 13.77
N GLU A 77 -14.77 -1.52 12.79
CA GLU A 77 -14.56 -1.80 11.36
C GLU A 77 -13.08 -1.68 10.99
N LEU A 78 -12.41 -0.65 11.52
CA LEU A 78 -10.97 -0.45 11.31
C LEU A 78 -10.17 -1.64 11.84
N ARG A 79 -10.47 -2.07 13.07
CA ARG A 79 -9.83 -3.22 13.70
C ARG A 79 -10.03 -4.48 12.85
N THR A 80 -11.26 -4.78 12.44
CA THR A 80 -11.56 -5.95 11.60
C THR A 80 -10.79 -5.91 10.28
N SER A 81 -10.78 -4.75 9.61
CA SER A 81 -10.06 -4.56 8.34
C SER A 81 -8.55 -4.82 8.47
N ILE A 82 -7.92 -4.35 9.56
CA ILE A 82 -6.50 -4.60 9.84
C ILE A 82 -6.24 -6.08 10.11
N ILE A 83 -7.10 -6.75 10.88
CA ILE A 83 -6.96 -8.17 11.21
C ILE A 83 -7.07 -9.03 9.94
N GLU A 84 -8.08 -8.78 9.12
CA GLU A 84 -8.28 -9.46 7.85
C GLU A 84 -7.08 -9.25 6.92
N PHE A 85 -6.61 -8.01 6.78
CA PHE A 85 -5.41 -7.68 6.00
C PHE A 85 -4.18 -8.45 6.47
N LEU A 86 -3.88 -8.45 7.77
CA LEU A 86 -2.70 -9.13 8.31
C LEU A 86 -2.79 -10.65 8.25
N THR A 87 -4.00 -11.22 8.24
CA THR A 87 -4.22 -12.67 8.20
C THR A 87 -4.10 -13.26 6.79
N ARG A 88 -4.09 -12.42 5.74
CA ARG A 88 -3.89 -12.88 4.36
C ARG A 88 -2.55 -13.59 4.19
N GLY A 89 -2.53 -14.58 3.30
CA GLY A 89 -1.39 -15.48 3.10
C GLY A 89 -0.14 -14.81 2.50
N ASP A 90 -0.28 -13.63 1.93
CA ASP A 90 0.78 -12.77 1.37
C ASP A 90 1.35 -11.78 2.41
N ASN A 91 0.67 -11.60 3.55
CA ASN A 91 1.11 -10.73 4.64
C ASN A 91 1.62 -11.53 5.85
N SER A 92 1.05 -12.71 6.09
CA SER A 92 1.51 -13.64 7.12
C SER A 92 1.27 -15.12 6.77
N LYS A 93 2.15 -16.00 7.26
CA LYS A 93 2.05 -17.45 7.11
C LYS A 93 1.91 -18.13 8.46
N VAL A 94 1.13 -19.21 8.54
CA VAL A 94 1.03 -20.04 9.75
C VAL A 94 2.38 -20.72 9.99
N CYS A 95 2.87 -20.65 11.23
CA CYS A 95 4.07 -21.39 11.62
C CYS A 95 3.69 -22.87 11.84
N PRO A 96 4.32 -23.82 11.12
CA PRO A 96 3.99 -25.23 11.25
C PRO A 96 4.37 -25.81 12.63
N ASP A 97 5.52 -25.38 13.16
CA ASP A 97 6.12 -25.98 14.36
C ASP A 97 5.64 -25.34 15.66
N LYS A 98 5.05 -24.14 15.58
CA LYS A 98 4.49 -23.42 16.73
C LYS A 98 2.97 -23.49 16.72
N LYS A 99 2.45 -24.65 17.14
CA LYS A 99 1.10 -24.74 17.69
C LYS A 99 1.10 -24.05 19.05
N ASN A 100 1.06 -22.71 19.06
CA ASN A 100 0.98 -21.98 20.31
C ASN A 100 -0.34 -22.32 21.02
N VAL A 101 -0.20 -22.80 22.25
CA VAL A 101 -1.24 -23.37 23.12
C VAL A 101 -2.13 -22.30 23.75
N LYS A 102 -1.82 -21.01 23.56
CA LYS A 102 -2.63 -19.91 24.10
C LYS A 102 -3.85 -19.63 23.21
N ASN A 103 -5.02 -20.00 23.71
CA ASN A 103 -6.35 -19.73 23.15
C ASN A 103 -6.67 -20.45 21.82
N ASN A 104 -5.98 -21.55 21.50
CA ASN A 104 -6.20 -22.32 20.27
C ASN A 104 -6.03 -21.53 18.96
N VAL A 105 -5.32 -20.39 18.98
CA VAL A 105 -5.06 -19.59 17.78
C VAL A 105 -3.65 -19.87 17.26
N ALA A 106 -3.57 -20.34 16.00
CA ALA A 106 -2.30 -20.60 15.34
C ALA A 106 -1.42 -19.33 15.28
N THR A 107 -0.14 -19.47 15.63
CA THR A 107 0.83 -18.39 15.47
C THR A 107 1.18 -18.22 14.00
N ARG A 108 1.22 -16.97 13.56
CA ARG A 108 1.57 -16.59 12.21
C ARG A 108 2.82 -15.71 12.21
N PHE A 109 3.71 -15.95 11.25
CA PHE A 109 4.85 -15.11 11.00
C PHE A 109 4.53 -14.08 9.93
N ARG A 110 4.83 -12.81 10.23
CA ARG A 110 4.74 -11.71 9.26
C ARG A 110 5.84 -11.87 8.21
N LEU A 111 5.47 -11.66 6.95
CA LEU A 111 6.42 -11.72 5.83
C LEU A 111 7.21 -10.42 5.64
N HIS A 112 6.71 -9.31 6.20
CA HIS A 112 7.35 -7.99 6.11
C HIS A 112 7.35 -7.26 7.45
N HIS A 113 8.10 -6.15 7.50
CA HIS A 113 8.06 -5.20 8.62
C HIS A 113 6.69 -4.51 8.70
N LEU A 114 6.23 -4.19 9.91
CA LEU A 114 4.96 -3.50 10.12
C LEU A 114 4.87 -2.17 9.38
N SER A 115 5.98 -1.43 9.25
CA SER A 115 6.02 -0.17 8.50
C SER A 115 5.67 -0.38 7.01
N ILE A 116 6.18 -1.45 6.41
CA ILE A 116 5.88 -1.83 5.01
C ILE A 116 4.42 -2.29 4.90
N LEU A 117 3.97 -3.13 5.82
CA LEU A 117 2.59 -3.63 5.85
C LEU A 117 1.58 -2.50 6.06
N HIS A 118 1.92 -1.49 6.85
CA HIS A 118 1.11 -0.29 7.05
C HIS A 118 0.95 0.51 5.76
N GLN A 119 2.04 0.75 5.03
CA GLN A 119 1.98 1.43 3.73
C GLN A 119 1.19 0.63 2.69
N ARG A 120 1.36 -0.70 2.66
CA ARG A 120 0.54 -1.59 1.82
C ARG A 120 -0.94 -1.51 2.20
N PHE A 121 -1.26 -1.54 3.50
CA PHE A 121 -2.63 -1.41 3.99
C PHE A 121 -3.27 -0.11 3.51
N ILE A 122 -2.59 1.04 3.68
CA ILE A 122 -3.09 2.35 3.20
C ILE A 122 -3.28 2.33 1.69
N THR A 123 -2.35 1.73 0.95
CA THR A 123 -2.37 1.69 -0.52
C THR A 123 -3.48 0.79 -1.06
N GLU A 124 -3.76 -0.33 -0.41
CA GLU A 124 -4.78 -1.30 -0.83
C GLU A 124 -6.19 -0.84 -0.42
N THR A 125 -6.36 -0.35 0.80
CA THR A 125 -7.68 -0.03 1.36
C THR A 125 -8.09 1.43 1.19
N GLY A 126 -7.12 2.33 0.97
CA GLY A 126 -7.35 3.78 0.96
C GLY A 126 -7.61 4.41 2.33
N ILE A 127 -7.58 3.59 3.40
CA ILE A 127 -7.78 4.00 4.79
C ILE A 127 -6.49 4.63 5.30
N ASP A 128 -6.50 5.95 5.47
CA ASP A 128 -5.35 6.71 5.97
C ASP A 128 -5.36 6.72 7.50
N ILE A 129 -4.43 5.96 8.11
CA ILE A 129 -4.30 5.83 9.56
C ILE A 129 -2.85 6.03 9.97
N HIS A 130 -2.65 6.56 11.17
CA HIS A 130 -1.31 6.69 11.71
C HIS A 130 -0.71 5.31 12.06
N TYR A 131 0.61 5.18 11.90
CA TYR A 131 1.33 3.94 12.15
C TYR A 131 1.10 3.39 13.58
N SER A 132 1.08 4.26 14.59
CA SER A 132 0.83 3.86 15.98
C SER A 132 -0.54 3.19 16.17
N ILE A 133 -1.59 3.72 15.52
CA ILE A 133 -2.94 3.14 15.54
C ILE A 133 -2.93 1.78 14.85
N PHE A 134 -2.30 1.68 13.67
CA PHE A 134 -2.15 0.41 12.96
C PHE A 134 -1.50 -0.66 13.84
N THR A 135 -0.39 -0.32 14.51
CA THR A 135 0.33 -1.28 15.37
C THR A 135 -0.48 -1.74 16.58
N ARG A 136 -1.38 -0.92 17.10
CA ARG A 136 -2.26 -1.27 18.23
C ARG A 136 -3.27 -2.35 17.89
N TYR A 137 -3.71 -2.41 16.62
CA TYR A 137 -4.67 -3.41 16.14
C TYR A 137 -4.03 -4.69 15.59
N VAL A 138 -2.71 -4.79 15.59
CA VAL A 138 -2.00 -6.01 15.18
C VAL A 138 -2.34 -7.15 16.15
N PRO A 139 -2.85 -8.29 15.66
CA PRO A 139 -3.11 -9.45 16.51
C PRO A 139 -1.85 -9.98 17.20
N ASN A 140 -1.99 -10.36 18.47
CA ASN A 140 -0.87 -10.90 19.28
C ASN A 140 -0.30 -12.21 18.73
N ASN A 141 -1.08 -12.97 17.96
CA ASN A 141 -0.63 -14.22 17.32
C ASN A 141 0.15 -13.98 16.00
N ILE A 142 0.25 -12.73 15.53
CA ILE A 142 0.98 -12.36 14.31
C ILE A 142 2.31 -11.69 14.69
N ILE A 143 3.38 -12.46 14.68
CA ILE A 143 4.69 -12.06 15.22
C ILE A 143 5.75 -11.90 14.13
N LYS A 144 6.80 -11.10 14.42
CA LYS A 144 8.02 -11.11 13.59
C LYS A 144 8.84 -12.34 13.99
N PRO A 145 9.22 -13.20 13.04
CA PRO A 145 10.03 -14.36 13.36
C PRO A 145 11.42 -13.92 13.85
N ARG A 146 11.88 -14.46 14.97
CA ARG A 146 13.26 -14.29 15.46
C ARG A 146 14.16 -15.34 14.82
N VAL A 147 15.47 -15.12 14.80
CA VAL A 147 16.43 -16.08 14.20
C VAL A 147 16.26 -17.50 14.77
N GLN A 148 16.05 -17.61 16.08
CA GLN A 148 15.76 -18.87 16.78
C GLN A 148 14.44 -19.56 16.39
N ASP A 149 13.51 -18.85 15.76
CA ASP A 149 12.22 -19.38 15.32
C ASP A 149 12.30 -19.99 13.92
N TRP A 150 13.40 -19.78 13.20
CA TRP A 150 13.61 -20.29 11.87
C TRP A 150 14.10 -21.72 12.11
N GLY A 151 13.21 -22.70 11.96
CA GLY A 151 13.52 -24.14 12.13
C GLY A 151 14.65 -24.65 11.24
N THR A 152 15.19 -23.79 10.38
CA THR A 152 16.41 -23.97 9.60
C THR A 152 17.37 -22.80 9.91
N CYS A 153 18.65 -23.09 10.17
CA CYS A 153 19.63 -22.00 10.19
C CYS A 153 19.69 -21.33 8.81
N LEU A 154 19.84 -20.01 8.73
CA LEU A 154 20.17 -19.33 7.46
C LEU A 154 21.64 -19.49 7.06
N CYS A 155 22.31 -20.47 7.64
CA CYS A 155 23.65 -20.87 7.25
C CYS A 155 23.62 -21.33 5.78
N VAL A 156 24.72 -21.09 5.04
CA VAL A 156 24.86 -21.51 3.63
C VAL A 156 24.54 -23.01 3.46
N LEU A 157 24.87 -23.82 4.48
CA LEU A 157 24.57 -25.25 4.55
C LEU A 157 23.08 -25.60 4.59
N CYS A 158 22.22 -24.73 5.13
CA CYS A 158 20.77 -24.96 5.16
C CYS A 158 20.02 -24.28 4.03
N ILE A 159 20.59 -23.23 3.44
CA ILE A 159 20.06 -22.59 2.23
C ILE A 159 20.42 -23.41 0.98
N ASN A 160 21.54 -24.14 1.00
CA ASN A 160 21.97 -24.96 -0.12
C ASN A 160 21.62 -26.45 0.11
N PRO A 161 20.48 -26.95 -0.41
CA PRO A 161 20.11 -28.36 -0.28
C PRO A 161 21.13 -29.30 -0.93
N GLU A 162 21.86 -28.83 -1.95
CA GLU A 162 22.90 -29.61 -2.63
C GLU A 162 24.03 -30.00 -1.67
N MET A 163 24.48 -29.06 -0.82
CA MET A 163 25.53 -29.36 0.17
C MET A 163 25.07 -30.36 1.24
N LYS A 164 23.79 -30.33 1.63
CA LYS A 164 23.23 -31.36 2.51
C LYS A 164 23.24 -32.73 1.84
N LEU A 165 22.83 -32.80 0.58
CA LEU A 165 22.82 -34.03 -0.19
C LEU A 165 24.24 -34.61 -0.34
N GLN A 166 25.21 -33.76 -0.72
CA GLN A 166 26.61 -34.15 -0.84
C GLN A 166 27.17 -34.66 0.48
N LYS A 167 26.84 -34.02 1.61
CA LYS A 167 27.28 -34.49 2.93
C LYS A 167 26.66 -35.84 3.30
N ILE A 168 25.38 -36.07 2.97
CA ILE A 168 24.71 -37.36 3.18
C ILE A 168 25.37 -38.46 2.35
N ILE A 169 25.71 -38.18 1.08
CA ILE A 169 26.41 -39.13 0.19
C ILE A 169 27.79 -39.48 0.77
N GLN A 170 28.56 -38.48 1.20
CA GLN A 170 29.89 -38.68 1.79
C GLN A 170 29.85 -39.54 3.07
N LEU A 171 28.86 -39.33 3.94
CA LEU A 171 28.70 -40.14 5.16
C LEU A 171 28.32 -41.59 4.85
N LYS A 172 27.49 -41.83 3.83
CA LYS A 172 27.14 -43.19 3.39
C LYS A 172 28.31 -43.95 2.79
N SER A 173 29.25 -43.30 2.12
CA SER A 173 30.44 -43.98 1.58
C SER A 173 31.48 -44.36 2.63
N THR A 174 31.31 -43.90 3.89
CA THR A 174 32.27 -44.17 4.98
C THR A 174 31.81 -45.32 5.89
N ILE A 175 30.61 -45.84 5.67
CA ILE A 175 30.01 -46.97 6.39
C ILE A 175 30.07 -48.19 5.45
#